data_AF-A0A182P829-F1
#
_entry.id   AF-A0A182P829-F1
#
_cell.length_a   1.000
_cell.length_b   1.000
_cell.length_c   1.000
_cell.angle_alpha   90.00
_cell.angle_beta   90.00
_cell.angle_gamma   90.00
#
_symmetry.space_group_name_H-M   'P 1'
#
loop_
_entity.id
_entity.type
_entity.pdbx_description
1 polymer ?
#
loop_
_entity_poly.entity_id
_entity_poly.type
_entity_poly.pdbx_seq_one_letter_code
_entity_poly.pdbx_strand_id
1 'polypeptide(L)'
;MSSNWVTIIAIAIEINVLQAINNVLKERHEIESNYKNLALKFKEMQEEEALRRAKFDEARKKQLAELQAKGEALCREKAKLQHQIEHVTWHLEGCRRRRPCLARLPENCPLKGDQPSCLPHSPEKLKIMANMKSTADHLVRGIMDLRKKIHIVQDKLEHEVA
;
A
#
# COMPACT_ATOMS: atom_id res chain seq x y z
N MET A 1 82.23 -46.38 18.97
CA MET A 1 81.62 -45.06 19.27
C MET A 1 80.47 -44.68 18.32
N SER A 2 80.03 -45.53 17.38
CA SER A 2 79.01 -45.21 16.37
C SER A 2 77.55 -45.37 16.82
N SER A 3 77.26 -46.29 17.76
CA SER A 3 75.87 -46.64 18.12
C SER A 3 75.08 -45.51 18.80
N ASN A 4 75.72 -44.68 19.63
CA ASN A 4 75.03 -43.57 20.33
C ASN A 4 74.59 -42.46 19.37
N TRP A 5 75.38 -42.19 18.33
CA TRP A 5 75.06 -41.15 17.35
C TRP A 5 73.85 -41.50 16.48
N VAL A 6 73.72 -42.79 16.12
CA VAL A 6 72.55 -43.28 15.38
C VAL A 6 71.27 -43.12 16.21
N THR A 7 71.31 -43.44 17.51
CA THR A 7 70.17 -43.26 18.42
C THR A 7 69.79 -41.79 18.59
N ILE A 8 70.77 -40.89 18.74
CA ILE A 8 70.53 -39.45 18.86
C ILE A 8 69.87 -38.89 17.60
N ILE A 9 70.33 -39.30 16.41
CA ILE A 9 69.73 -38.88 15.14
C ILE A 9 68.30 -39.39 15.01
N ALA A 10 68.04 -40.65 15.38
CA ALA A 10 66.69 -41.22 15.36
C ALA A 10 65.72 -40.45 16.28
N ILE A 11 66.14 -40.12 17.50
CA ILE A 11 65.34 -39.33 18.45
C ILE A 11 65.07 -37.92 17.91
N ALA A 12 66.06 -37.27 17.29
CA ALA A 12 65.87 -35.94 16.70
C ALA A 12 64.85 -35.93 15.55
N ILE A 13 64.84 -36.98 14.71
CA ILE A 13 63.84 -37.16 13.65
C ILE A 13 62.45 -37.33 14.26
N GLU A 14 62.34 -38.16 15.31
CA GLU A 14 61.06 -38.42 15.99
C GLU A 14 60.48 -37.15 16.63
N ILE A 15 61.33 -36.34 17.28
CA ILE A 15 60.92 -35.04 17.84
C ILE A 15 60.39 -34.10 16.74
N ASN A 16 61.08 -34.01 15.60
CA ASN A 16 60.64 -33.16 14.49
C ASN A 16 59.30 -33.61 13.90
N VAL A 17 59.09 -34.92 13.77
CA VAL A 17 57.81 -35.48 13.30
C VAL A 17 56.69 -35.17 14.30
N LEU A 18 56.93 -35.35 15.60
CA LEU A 18 55.94 -35.03 16.63
C LEU A 18 55.59 -33.54 16.66
N GLN A 19 56.57 -32.65 16.47
CA GLN A 19 56.32 -31.21 16.35
C GLN A 19 55.47 -30.88 15.11
N ALA A 20 55.77 -31.49 13.96
CA ALA A 20 54.99 -31.30 12.75
C ALA A 20 53.54 -31.75 12.91
N ILE A 21 53.32 -32.93 13.52
CA ILE A 21 51.97 -33.44 13.83
C ILE A 21 51.22 -32.46 14.75
N ASN A 22 51.88 -31.96 15.79
CA ASN A 22 51.26 -31.05 16.74
C ASN A 22 50.86 -29.72 16.09
N ASN A 23 51.67 -29.21 15.15
CA ASN A 23 51.32 -28.00 14.39
C ASN A 23 50.09 -28.22 13.50
N VAL A 24 50.02 -29.33 12.78
CA VAL A 24 48.84 -29.66 11.95
C VAL A 24 47.58 -29.82 12.81
N LEU A 25 47.69 -30.42 14.01
CA LEU A 25 46.56 -30.54 14.93
C LEU A 25 46.07 -29.18 15.43
N LYS A 26 46.97 -28.23 15.70
CA LYS A 26 46.61 -26.85 16.07
C LYS A 26 45.89 -26.14 14.92
N GLU A 27 46.44 -26.21 13.72
CA GLU A 27 45.82 -25.63 12.51
C GLU A 27 44.41 -26.20 12.29
N ARG A 28 44.26 -27.53 12.40
CA ARG A 28 42.95 -28.19 12.29
C ARG A 28 41.96 -27.67 13.32
N HIS A 29 42.39 -27.48 14.57
CA HIS A 29 41.52 -26.98 15.62
C HIS A 29 41.08 -25.53 15.36
N GLU A 30 42.00 -24.70 14.87
CA GLU A 30 41.71 -23.31 14.48
C GLU A 30 40.72 -23.24 13.31
N ILE A 31 40.92 -24.07 12.28
CA ILE A 31 39.99 -24.19 11.15
C ILE A 31 38.59 -24.61 11.63
N GLU A 32 38.51 -25.59 12.53
CA GLU A 32 37.23 -26.05 13.07
C GLU A 32 36.52 -24.95 13.88
N SER A 33 37.27 -24.20 14.68
CA SER A 33 36.75 -23.05 15.44
C SER A 33 36.23 -21.97 14.49
N ASN A 34 37.00 -21.63 13.47
CA ASN A 34 36.62 -20.64 12.46
C ASN A 34 35.37 -21.08 11.67
N TYR A 35 35.26 -22.36 11.32
CA TYR A 35 34.08 -22.90 10.66
C TYR A 35 32.82 -22.79 11.53
N LYS A 36 32.91 -23.14 12.82
CA LYS A 36 31.79 -22.99 13.77
C LYS A 36 31.35 -21.54 13.90
N ASN A 37 32.29 -20.61 13.99
CA ASN A 37 32.01 -19.18 14.03
C ASN A 37 31.34 -18.68 12.74
N LEU A 38 31.82 -19.14 11.59
CA LEU A 38 31.23 -18.76 10.30
C LEU A 38 29.81 -19.30 10.15
N ALA A 39 29.56 -20.55 10.55
CA ALA A 39 28.23 -21.14 10.55
C ALA A 39 27.24 -20.35 11.44
N LEU A 40 27.69 -19.89 12.61
CA LEU A 40 26.89 -19.03 13.49
C LEU A 40 26.55 -17.69 12.81
N LYS A 41 27.54 -17.00 12.23
CA LYS A 41 27.32 -15.74 11.51
C LYS A 41 26.37 -15.89 10.33
N PHE A 42 26.44 -16.99 9.59
CA PHE A 42 25.49 -17.27 8.51
C PHE A 42 24.07 -17.43 9.02
N LYS A 43 23.88 -18.09 10.16
CA LYS A 43 22.57 -18.25 10.78
C LYS A 43 22.00 -16.90 11.23
N GLU A 44 22.80 -16.08 11.90
CA GLU A 44 22.41 -14.72 12.31
C GLU A 44 22.01 -13.86 11.09
N MET A 45 22.79 -13.92 10.01
CA MET A 45 22.49 -13.20 8.77
C MET A 45 21.16 -13.66 8.13
N GLN A 46 20.87 -14.97 8.14
CA GLN A 46 19.60 -15.50 7.63
C GLN A 46 18.42 -15.03 8.48
N GLU A 47 18.56 -15.01 9.81
CA GLU A 47 17.53 -14.54 10.73
C GLU A 47 17.27 -13.03 10.55
N GLU A 48 18.33 -12.22 10.42
CA GLU A 48 18.19 -10.79 10.13
C GLU A 48 17.50 -10.51 8.80
N GLU A 49 17.87 -11.24 7.74
CA GLU A 49 17.28 -11.09 6.42
C GLU A 49 15.81 -11.52 6.41
N ALA A 50 15.47 -12.60 7.11
CA ALA A 50 14.08 -13.02 7.28
C ALA A 50 13.27 -11.95 8.02
N LEU A 51 13.83 -11.34 9.08
CA LEU A 51 13.19 -10.26 9.81
C LEU A 51 13.00 -9.00 8.95
N ARG A 52 13.99 -8.62 8.14
CA ARG A 52 13.90 -7.48 7.21
C ARG A 52 12.79 -7.70 6.18
N ARG A 53 12.71 -8.90 5.59
CA ARG A 53 11.64 -9.26 4.64
C ARG A 53 10.26 -9.19 5.27
N ALA A 54 10.10 -9.77 6.47
CA ALA A 54 8.84 -9.73 7.19
C ALA A 54 8.36 -8.29 7.47
N LYS A 55 9.28 -7.41 7.92
CA LYS A 55 8.97 -5.98 8.14
C LYS A 55 8.57 -5.27 6.86
N PHE A 56 9.28 -5.53 5.76
CA PHE A 56 8.96 -4.94 4.46
C PHE A 56 7.59 -5.40 3.96
N ASP A 57 7.29 -6.70 4.03
CA ASP A 57 6.01 -7.26 3.61
C ASP A 57 4.84 -6.72 4.45
N GLU A 58 5.04 -6.55 5.76
CA GLU A 58 4.04 -5.93 6.63
C GLU A 58 3.77 -4.47 6.26
N ALA A 59 4.83 -3.67 6.06
CA ALA A 59 4.72 -2.28 5.64
C ALA A 59 4.01 -2.16 4.28
N ARG A 60 4.38 -3.00 3.32
CA ARG A 60 3.76 -3.05 1.99
C ARG A 60 2.28 -3.41 2.07
N LYS A 61 1.90 -4.39 2.90
CA LYS A 61 0.48 -4.76 3.10
C LYS A 61 -0.33 -3.61 3.69
N LYS A 62 0.23 -2.87 4.65
CA LYS A 62 -0.41 -1.69 5.24
C LYS A 62 -0.64 -0.60 4.19
N GLN A 63 0.39 -0.26 3.40
CA GLN A 63 0.28 0.74 2.33
C GLN A 63 -0.76 0.34 1.27
N LEU A 64 -0.77 -0.93 0.85
CA LEU A 64 -1.77 -1.42 -0.09
C LEU A 64 -3.20 -1.32 0.47
N ALA A 65 -3.41 -1.68 1.74
CA ALA A 65 -4.72 -1.55 2.38
C ALA A 65 -5.18 -0.09 2.48
N GLU A 66 -4.27 0.83 2.82
CA GLU A 66 -4.56 2.27 2.85
C GLU A 66 -4.92 2.82 1.46
N LEU A 67 -4.16 2.46 0.43
CA LEU A 67 -4.46 2.86 -0.96
C LEU A 67 -5.78 2.28 -1.44
N GLN A 68 -6.08 1.01 -1.13
CA GLN A 68 -7.36 0.41 -1.47
C GLN A 68 -8.52 1.14 -0.77
N ALA A 69 -8.41 1.43 0.52
CA ALA A 69 -9.45 2.16 1.26
C ALA A 69 -9.69 3.57 0.69
N LYS A 70 -8.61 4.29 0.33
CA LYS A 70 -8.70 5.59 -0.35
C LYS A 70 -9.39 5.45 -1.71
N GLY A 71 -8.98 4.47 -2.52
CA GLY A 71 -9.58 4.20 -3.83
C GLY A 71 -11.08 3.90 -3.74
N GLU A 72 -11.49 3.07 -2.77
CA GLU A 72 -12.90 2.77 -2.52
C GLU A 72 -13.71 4.01 -2.08
N ALA A 73 -13.13 4.85 -1.21
CA ALA A 73 -13.77 6.09 -0.79
C ALA A 73 -13.98 7.04 -1.98
N LEU A 74 -12.97 7.23 -2.82
CA LEU A 74 -13.04 8.08 -4.00
C LEU A 74 -14.04 7.54 -5.04
N CYS A 75 -14.12 6.23 -5.23
CA CYS A 75 -15.14 5.60 -6.07
C CYS A 75 -16.56 5.87 -5.57
N ARG A 76 -16.79 5.78 -4.24
CA ARG A 76 -18.08 6.11 -3.63
C ARG A 76 -18.45 7.59 -3.82
N GLU A 77 -17.50 8.50 -3.61
CA GLU A 77 -17.73 9.94 -3.82
C GLU A 77 -18.01 10.27 -5.29
N LYS A 78 -17.25 9.68 -6.22
CA LYS A 78 -17.49 9.83 -7.66
C LYS A 78 -18.91 9.38 -8.04
N ALA A 79 -19.34 8.21 -7.57
CA ALA A 79 -20.69 7.71 -7.81
C ALA A 79 -21.77 8.65 -7.26
N LYS A 80 -21.56 9.21 -6.06
CA LYS A 80 -22.46 10.20 -5.46
C LYS A 80 -22.55 11.49 -6.27
N LEU A 81 -21.42 12.03 -6.70
CA LEU A 81 -21.38 13.25 -7.53
C LEU A 81 -22.01 13.01 -8.90
N GLN A 82 -21.72 11.86 -9.53
CA GLN A 82 -22.31 11.46 -10.80
C GLN A 82 -23.84 11.40 -10.69
N HIS A 83 -24.35 10.77 -9.62
CA HIS A 83 -25.79 10.73 -9.36
C HIS A 83 -26.40 12.13 -9.15
N GLN A 84 -25.72 13.02 -8.43
CA GLN A 84 -26.18 14.41 -8.26
C GLN A 84 -26.23 15.16 -9.60
N ILE A 85 -25.23 14.97 -10.46
CA ILE A 85 -25.20 15.57 -11.81
C ILE A 85 -26.36 15.04 -12.66
N GLU A 86 -26.58 13.73 -12.67
CA GLU A 86 -27.71 13.10 -13.39
C GLU A 86 -29.05 13.63 -12.89
N HIS A 87 -29.22 13.74 -11.58
CA HIS A 87 -30.44 14.26 -10.97
C HIS A 87 -30.68 15.73 -11.32
N VAL A 88 -29.67 16.60 -11.24
CA VAL A 88 -29.79 18.02 -11.63
C VAL A 88 -30.07 18.14 -13.12
N THR A 89 -29.38 17.37 -13.97
CA THR A 89 -29.60 17.34 -15.42
C THR A 89 -31.04 16.97 -15.74
N TRP A 90 -31.56 15.93 -15.06
CA TRP A 90 -32.95 15.52 -15.20
C TRP A 90 -33.96 16.61 -14.78
N HIS A 91 -33.72 17.35 -13.69
CA HIS A 91 -34.59 18.48 -13.30
C HIS A 91 -34.59 19.61 -14.35
N LEU A 92 -33.41 19.93 -14.89
CA LEU A 92 -33.27 20.94 -15.93
C LEU A 92 -33.98 20.53 -17.23
N GLU A 93 -33.94 19.25 -17.59
CA GLU A 93 -34.65 18.69 -18.75
C GLU A 93 -36.17 18.52 -18.50
N GLY A 94 -36.55 18.08 -17.30
CA GLY A 94 -37.91 17.78 -16.86
C GLY A 94 -38.77 19.02 -16.56
N CYS A 95 -38.15 20.14 -16.16
CA CYS A 95 -38.82 21.44 -16.06
C CYS A 95 -39.43 21.91 -17.40
N ARG A 96 -38.95 21.39 -18.55
CA ARG A 96 -39.59 21.65 -19.85
C ARG A 96 -40.80 20.75 -20.16
N ARG A 97 -41.04 19.69 -19.38
CA ARG A 97 -42.01 18.62 -19.72
C ARG A 97 -43.03 18.24 -18.64
N ARG A 98 -43.12 18.95 -17.50
CA ARG A 98 -44.12 18.71 -16.42
C ARG A 98 -44.26 17.23 -16.00
N ARG A 99 -43.16 16.52 -15.69
CA ARG A 99 -43.24 15.14 -15.14
C ARG A 99 -43.00 15.12 -13.63
N PRO A 100 -43.81 14.40 -12.82
CA PRO A 100 -43.58 14.23 -11.39
C PRO A 100 -42.29 13.45 -11.09
N CYS A 101 -41.64 13.78 -9.97
CA CYS A 101 -40.43 13.13 -9.46
C CYS A 101 -40.70 11.70 -8.98
N LEU A 102 -40.58 10.72 -9.86
CA LEU A 102 -40.50 9.31 -9.47
C LEU A 102 -39.02 8.90 -9.40
N ALA A 103 -38.34 9.34 -8.35
CA ALA A 103 -36.94 8.99 -8.09
C ALA A 103 -36.83 7.52 -7.65
N ARG A 104 -36.83 6.58 -8.60
CA ARG A 104 -36.29 5.23 -8.35
C ARG A 104 -34.78 5.28 -8.57
N LEU A 105 -34.02 5.11 -7.49
CA LEU A 105 -32.57 4.93 -7.56
C LEU A 105 -32.25 3.69 -8.44
N PRO A 106 -31.21 3.73 -9.29
CA PRO A 106 -30.76 2.58 -10.06
C PRO A 106 -30.49 1.37 -9.16
N GLU A 107 -30.73 0.15 -9.65
CA GLU A 107 -30.66 -1.05 -8.81
C GLU A 107 -29.30 -1.31 -8.16
N ASN A 108 -28.23 -0.76 -8.76
CA ASN A 108 -26.83 -0.83 -8.31
C ASN A 108 -26.37 0.41 -7.53
N CYS A 109 -27.29 1.25 -7.04
CA CYS A 109 -26.95 2.43 -6.28
C CYS A 109 -26.50 2.05 -4.85
N PRO A 110 -25.29 2.44 -4.41
CA PRO A 110 -24.80 2.15 -3.05
C PRO A 110 -25.59 2.87 -1.93
N LEU A 111 -26.55 3.74 -2.29
CA LEU A 111 -27.41 4.49 -1.36
C LEU A 111 -28.84 3.92 -1.27
N LYS A 112 -29.10 2.74 -1.86
CA LYS A 112 -30.45 2.12 -1.96
C LYS A 112 -31.09 1.79 -0.60
N GLY A 113 -30.33 1.85 0.51
CA GLY A 113 -30.80 1.63 1.87
C GLY A 113 -30.91 2.88 2.75
N ASP A 114 -30.35 4.02 2.33
CA ASP A 114 -30.45 5.29 3.06
C ASP A 114 -31.63 6.09 2.50
N GLN A 115 -32.58 6.48 3.36
CA GLN A 115 -33.80 7.22 3.02
C GLN A 115 -33.61 8.29 1.92
N PRO A 116 -34.54 8.41 0.94
CA PRO A 116 -34.41 9.36 -0.13
C PRO A 116 -34.89 10.73 0.32
N SER A 117 -33.96 11.66 0.55
CA SER A 117 -34.27 13.07 0.29
C SER A 117 -33.00 13.80 -0.15
N CYS A 118 -32.68 13.63 -1.43
CA CYS A 118 -31.73 14.50 -2.10
C CYS A 118 -32.43 15.84 -2.41
N LEU A 119 -32.80 16.58 -1.36
CA LEU A 119 -33.12 18.02 -1.22
C LEU A 119 -34.25 18.24 -0.17
N PRO A 120 -34.14 19.28 0.68
CA PRO A 120 -35.20 19.61 1.64
C PRO A 120 -36.41 20.18 0.89
N HIS A 121 -37.52 19.44 0.90
CA HIS A 121 -38.82 19.92 0.43
C HIS A 121 -39.42 20.89 1.47
N SER A 122 -38.97 22.15 1.50
CA SER A 122 -39.69 23.21 2.23
C SER A 122 -40.40 24.17 1.27
N PRO A 123 -41.65 24.58 1.56
CA PRO A 123 -42.43 25.50 0.71
C PRO A 123 -41.76 26.87 0.51
N GLU A 124 -40.91 27.30 1.43
CA GLU A 124 -40.23 28.59 1.38
C GLU A 124 -39.20 28.68 0.23
N LYS A 125 -38.67 27.55 -0.26
CA LYS A 125 -37.73 27.55 -1.39
C LYS A 125 -38.39 27.48 -2.77
N LEU A 126 -39.70 27.21 -2.85
CA LEU A 126 -40.46 27.41 -4.10
C LEU A 126 -40.52 28.90 -4.49
N LYS A 127 -40.44 29.83 -3.54
CA LYS A 127 -40.26 31.27 -3.83
C LYS A 127 -38.92 31.59 -4.51
N ILE A 128 -37.88 30.77 -4.31
CA ILE A 128 -36.57 30.97 -4.96
C ILE A 128 -36.65 30.63 -6.46
N MET A 129 -37.59 29.77 -6.87
CA MET A 129 -37.85 29.46 -8.29
C MET A 129 -38.46 30.64 -9.07
N ALA A 130 -38.91 31.71 -8.39
CA ALA A 130 -39.43 32.90 -9.05
C ALA A 130 -38.35 33.74 -9.76
N ASN A 131 -37.06 33.42 -9.61
CA ASN A 131 -35.96 34.09 -10.30
C ASN A 131 -35.07 33.11 -11.07
N MET A 132 -35.69 32.43 -12.05
CA MET A 132 -35.09 31.34 -12.85
C MET A 132 -33.71 31.68 -13.45
N LYS A 133 -33.43 32.94 -13.79
CA LYS A 133 -32.12 33.36 -14.33
C LYS A 133 -31.02 33.29 -13.28
N SER A 134 -31.25 33.84 -12.09
CA SER A 134 -30.30 33.80 -10.98
C SER A 134 -30.08 32.36 -10.50
N THR A 135 -31.14 31.55 -10.41
CA THR A 135 -31.03 30.13 -10.06
C THR A 135 -30.26 29.33 -11.12
N ALA A 136 -30.50 29.58 -12.41
CA ALA A 136 -29.74 28.95 -13.49
C ALA A 136 -28.25 29.33 -13.45
N ASP A 137 -27.93 30.61 -13.25
CA ASP A 137 -26.55 31.08 -13.15
C ASP A 137 -25.82 30.47 -11.94
N HIS A 138 -26.51 30.34 -10.80
CA HIS A 138 -25.97 29.67 -9.61
C HIS A 138 -25.75 28.17 -9.83
N LEU A 139 -26.67 27.49 -10.53
CA LEU A 139 -26.53 26.07 -10.86
C LEU A 139 -25.38 25.83 -11.86
N VAL A 140 -25.25 26.66 -12.90
CA VAL A 140 -24.14 26.58 -13.87
C VAL A 140 -22.80 26.77 -13.15
N ARG A 141 -22.72 27.75 -12.24
CA ARG A 141 -21.50 28.00 -11.45
C ARG A 141 -21.19 26.82 -10.51
N GLY A 142 -22.21 26.25 -9.87
CA GLY A 142 -22.06 25.03 -9.08
C GLY A 142 -21.58 23.83 -9.90
N ILE A 143 -22.08 23.64 -11.12
CA ILE A 143 -21.62 22.57 -12.03
C ILE A 143 -20.16 22.77 -12.44
N MET A 144 -19.75 24.02 -12.73
CA MET A 144 -18.34 24.32 -13.04
C MET A 144 -17.42 24.03 -11.85
N ASP A 145 -17.81 24.42 -10.64
CA ASP A 145 -17.04 24.14 -9.42
C ASP A 145 -16.93 22.65 -9.15
N LEU A 146 -18.00 21.89 -9.36
CA LEU A 146 -17.99 20.43 -9.24
C LEU A 146 -17.07 19.78 -10.28
N ARG A 147 -17.12 20.22 -11.54
CA ARG A 147 -16.20 19.75 -12.59
C ARG A 147 -14.74 20.02 -12.25
N LYS A 148 -14.44 21.20 -11.70
CA LYS A 148 -13.08 21.55 -11.26
C LYS A 148 -12.60 20.66 -10.11
N LYS A 149 -13.48 20.35 -9.15
CA LYS A 149 -13.16 19.41 -8.06
C LYS A 149 -12.91 17.99 -8.57
N ILE A 150 -13.72 17.51 -9.52
CA ILE A 150 -13.51 16.20 -10.16
C ILE A 150 -12.14 16.15 -10.83
N HIS A 151 -11.74 17.20 -11.55
CA HIS A 151 -10.45 17.25 -12.22
C HIS A 151 -9.28 17.20 -11.23
N ILE A 152 -9.34 17.99 -10.15
CA ILE A 152 -8.32 17.96 -9.08
C ILE A 152 -8.23 16.57 -8.43
N VAL A 153 -9.37 15.90 -8.25
CA VAL A 153 -9.38 14.54 -7.69
C VAL A 153 -8.81 13.52 -8.69
N GLN A 154 -9.09 13.65 -9.99
CA GLN A 154 -8.49 12.81 -11.03
C GLN A 154 -6.97 13.00 -11.10
N ASP A 155 -6.46 14.24 -11.10
CA ASP A 155 -5.02 14.51 -11.11
C ASP A 155 -4.32 13.91 -9.89
N LYS A 156 -4.93 14.00 -8.70
CA LYS A 156 -4.41 13.37 -7.48
C LYS A 156 -4.43 11.85 -7.58
N LEU A 157 -5.47 11.27 -8.16
CA LEU A 157 -5.56 9.83 -8.37
C LEU A 157 -4.47 9.34 -9.32
N GLU A 158 -4.21 10.07 -10.41
CA GLU A 158 -3.17 9.75 -11.38
C GLU A 158 -1.75 9.90 -10.80
N HIS A 159 -1.53 10.87 -9.91
CA HIS A 159 -0.27 11.03 -9.19
C HIS A 159 -0.04 10.04 -8.05
N GLU A 160 -1.09 9.52 -7.40
CA GLU A 160 -0.95 8.47 -6.38
C GLU A 160 -0.83 7.05 -7.00
N VAL A 161 -1.18 6.88 -8.28
CA VAL A 161 -1.09 5.61 -9.03
C VAL A 161 0.22 5.47 -9.83
N ALA A 162 0.90 6.58 -10.13
CA ALA A 162 2.23 6.61 -10.77
C ALA A 162 3.37 6.38 -9.76
#